data_AF-A0A6N8XKH8-F1
#
_entry.id   AF-A0A6N8XKH8-F1
#
_cell.length_a   1.000
_cell.length_b   1.000
_cell.length_c   1.000
_cell.angle_alpha   90.00
_cell.angle_beta   90.00
_cell.angle_gamma   90.00
#
_symmetry.space_group_name_H-M   'P 1'
#
loop_
_entity.id
_entity.type
_entity.pdbx_description
1 polymer ?
#
loop_
_entity_poly.entity_id
_entity_poly.type
_entity_poly.pdbx_seq_one_letter_code
_entity_poly.pdbx_strand_id
1 'polypeptide(L)'
;MSDQDITESNPSGRIALHWQILIALALAVVVGLVANESTMIFGAALTEIFGFFGGLFINALKMIVVPLIVASIIMGVRNMAGRENFGRVGGKTVGFYVATGLLAVVTGLVFVNVINPGGGEAVKALSENMPDVSEQLERVEGRDAGDLVEVISRAIPDNVFAAAVIMELLALIFFSVVFGYFMA
;
A
#
# COMPACT_ATOMS: atom_id res chain seq x y z
N MET A 1 34.21 36.11 2.56
CA MET A 1 34.27 34.93 3.45
C MET A 1 33.68 33.79 2.64
N SER A 2 34.50 32.80 2.36
CA SER A 2 34.37 31.74 1.35
C SER A 2 33.09 30.90 1.43
N ASP A 3 32.38 30.82 0.29
CA ASP A 3 31.60 29.65 -0.08
C ASP A 3 32.52 28.43 -0.04
N GLN A 4 32.43 27.64 1.04
CA GLN A 4 32.91 26.27 1.02
C GLN A 4 31.87 25.45 0.28
N ASP A 5 32.08 25.36 -1.03
CA ASP A 5 31.61 24.29 -1.88
C ASP A 5 32.12 22.97 -1.29
N ILE A 6 31.29 22.37 -0.44
CA ILE A 6 31.41 20.97 -0.04
C ILE A 6 31.06 20.17 -1.28
N THR A 7 32.05 19.99 -2.15
CA THR A 7 32.00 19.04 -3.25
C THR A 7 31.79 17.65 -2.64
N GLU A 8 30.54 17.18 -2.64
CA GLU A 8 30.24 15.78 -2.40
C GLU A 8 31.02 14.95 -3.44
N SER A 9 32.10 14.31 -2.99
CA SER A 9 32.80 13.30 -3.77
C SER A 9 31.87 12.12 -3.99
N ASN A 10 31.08 12.15 -5.06
CA ASN A 10 30.36 10.99 -5.56
C ASN A 10 31.39 9.93 -5.98
N PRO A 11 31.52 8.78 -5.29
CA PRO A 11 32.43 7.73 -5.74
C PRO A 11 31.85 7.15 -7.04
N SER A 12 32.46 7.54 -8.16
CA SER A 12 32.11 7.11 -9.51
C SER A 12 32.17 5.58 -9.61
N GLY A 13 31.02 4.94 -9.79
CA GLY A 13 30.92 3.50 -10.06
C GLY A 13 29.68 2.80 -9.50
N ARG A 14 28.85 3.45 -8.67
CA ARG A 14 27.64 2.83 -8.11
C ARG A 14 26.42 3.17 -8.97
N ILE A 15 25.75 2.15 -9.50
CA ILE A 15 24.45 2.26 -10.18
C ILE A 15 23.43 2.90 -9.22
N ALA A 16 22.56 3.78 -9.71
CA ALA A 16 21.55 4.43 -8.89
C ALA A 16 20.59 3.43 -8.21
N LEU A 17 20.12 3.75 -6.99
CA LEU A 17 19.30 2.85 -6.15
C LEU A 17 18.02 2.36 -6.86
N HIS A 18 17.33 3.23 -7.60
CA HIS A 18 16.13 2.83 -8.34
C HIS A 18 16.45 1.79 -9.43
N TRP A 19 17.60 1.90 -10.09
CA TRP A 19 18.08 0.90 -11.04
C TRP A 19 18.45 -0.42 -10.37
N GLN A 20 19.00 -0.38 -9.17
CA GLN A 20 19.29 -1.59 -8.40
C GLN A 20 17.99 -2.34 -8.05
N ILE A 21 16.94 -1.64 -7.63
CA ILE A 21 15.63 -2.25 -7.33
C ILE A 21 15.02 -2.85 -8.60
N LEU A 22 15.06 -2.14 -9.73
CA LEU A 22 14.52 -2.65 -10.99
C LEU A 22 15.26 -3.91 -11.47
N ILE A 23 16.59 -3.92 -11.40
CA ILE A 23 17.40 -5.09 -11.76
C ILE A 23 17.12 -6.26 -10.82
N ALA A 24 17.00 -6.01 -9.51
CA ALA A 24 16.65 -7.03 -8.53
C ALA A 24 15.26 -7.64 -8.79
N LEU A 25 14.27 -6.82 -9.14
CA LEU A 25 12.92 -7.27 -9.46
C LEU A 25 12.90 -8.09 -10.76
N ALA A 26 13.61 -7.65 -11.80
CA ALA A 26 13.75 -8.40 -13.04
C ALA A 26 14.43 -9.76 -12.81
N LEU A 27 15.53 -9.78 -12.05
CA LEU A 27 16.21 -11.02 -11.68
C LEU A 27 15.33 -11.94 -10.85
N ALA A 28 14.57 -11.41 -9.89
CA ALA A 28 13.64 -12.20 -9.08
C ALA A 28 12.58 -12.90 -9.95
N VAL A 29 12.04 -12.22 -10.97
CA VAL A 29 11.11 -12.82 -11.93
C VAL A 29 11.79 -13.91 -12.76
N VAL A 30 12.99 -13.66 -13.30
CA VAL A 30 13.73 -14.67 -14.09
C VAL A 30 14.05 -15.90 -13.24
N VAL A 31 14.53 -15.71 -12.01
CA VAL A 31 14.81 -16.80 -11.07
C VAL A 31 13.53 -17.54 -10.73
N GLY A 32 12.41 -16.85 -10.48
CA GLY A 32 11.13 -17.46 -10.17
C GLY A 32 10.54 -18.30 -11.32
N LEU A 33 10.82 -17.94 -12.58
CA LEU A 33 10.37 -18.70 -13.75
C LEU A 33 11.25 -19.94 -14.02
N VAL A 34 12.54 -19.87 -13.69
CA VAL A 34 13.51 -20.95 -13.93
C VAL A 34 13.57 -21.93 -12.76
N ALA A 35 13.32 -21.46 -11.53
CA ALA A 35 13.31 -22.30 -10.34
C ALA A 35 12.03 -23.14 -10.28
N ASN A 36 12.18 -24.41 -9.89
CA ASN A 36 11.07 -25.33 -9.65
C ASN A 36 10.95 -25.59 -8.14
N GLU A 37 9.82 -26.10 -7.64
CA GLU A 37 9.63 -26.36 -6.20
C GLU A 37 10.68 -27.32 -5.61
N SER A 38 11.30 -28.15 -6.46
CA SER A 38 12.37 -29.09 -6.09
C SER A 38 13.79 -28.50 -6.18
N THR A 39 13.96 -27.24 -6.58
CA THR A 39 15.29 -26.61 -6.66
C THR A 39 15.85 -26.34 -5.26
N MET A 40 16.72 -27.24 -4.82
CA MET A 40 17.48 -27.10 -3.57
C MET A 40 18.80 -26.38 -3.84
N ILE A 41 19.09 -25.35 -3.05
CA ILE A 41 20.40 -24.70 -3.03
C ILE A 41 20.94 -24.80 -1.60
N PHE A 42 22.17 -25.29 -1.43
CA PHE A 42 22.78 -25.53 -0.11
C PHE A 42 21.98 -26.45 0.84
N GLY A 43 21.17 -27.36 0.29
CA GLY A 43 20.37 -28.31 1.08
C GLY A 43 19.07 -27.74 1.65
N ALA A 44 18.73 -26.48 1.33
CA ALA A 44 17.44 -25.87 1.65
C ALA A 44 16.67 -25.57 0.36
N ALA A 45 15.34 -25.60 0.44
CA ALA A 45 14.49 -25.19 -0.67
C ALA A 45 14.69 -23.69 -0.94
N LEU A 46 14.84 -23.33 -2.21
CA LEU A 46 15.05 -21.93 -2.61
C LEU A 46 13.91 -21.00 -2.10
N THR A 47 12.69 -21.54 -2.04
CA THR A 47 11.50 -20.92 -1.47
C THR A 47 11.63 -20.57 0.01
N GLU A 48 12.30 -21.40 0.81
CA GLU A 48 12.51 -21.12 2.24
C GLU A 48 13.51 -19.99 2.45
N ILE A 49 14.60 -19.99 1.67
CA ILE A 49 15.62 -18.94 1.73
C ILE A 49 15.01 -17.59 1.32
N PHE A 50 14.35 -17.52 0.17
CA PHE A 50 13.70 -16.30 -0.28
C PHE A 50 12.52 -15.90 0.61
N GLY A 51 11.77 -16.86 1.14
CA GLY A 51 10.71 -16.62 2.12
C GLY A 51 11.24 -15.99 3.40
N PHE A 52 12.39 -16.44 3.90
CA PHE A 52 13.04 -15.88 5.08
C PHE A 52 13.48 -14.42 4.85
N PHE A 53 14.26 -14.16 3.80
CA PHE A 53 14.74 -12.81 3.51
C PHE A 53 13.59 -11.85 3.10
N GLY A 54 12.62 -12.35 2.33
CA GLY A 54 11.41 -11.61 1.99
C GLY A 54 10.58 -11.27 3.23
N GLY A 55 10.41 -12.24 4.14
CA GLY A 55 9.73 -12.03 5.42
C GLY A 55 10.42 -10.99 6.30
N LEU A 56 11.76 -11.05 6.42
CA LEU A 56 12.54 -10.03 7.13
C LEU A 56 12.36 -8.63 6.52
N PHE A 57 12.39 -8.54 5.19
CA PHE A 57 12.18 -7.27 4.49
C PHE A 57 10.79 -6.69 4.75
N ILE A 58 9.74 -7.49 4.62
CA ILE A 58 8.37 -7.06 4.90
C ILE A 58 8.19 -6.67 6.37
N ASN A 59 8.79 -7.41 7.31
CA ASN A 59 8.75 -7.08 8.73
C ASN A 59 9.45 -5.74 9.02
N ALA A 60 10.60 -5.48 8.39
CA ALA A 60 11.30 -4.21 8.51
C ALA A 60 10.46 -3.03 7.98
N LEU A 61 9.75 -3.20 6.85
CA LEU A 61 8.83 -2.18 6.35
C LEU A 61 7.68 -1.94 7.33
N LYS A 62 7.02 -3.00 7.80
CA LYS A 62 5.90 -2.91 8.75
C LYS A 62 6.27 -2.21 10.05
N MET A 63 7.47 -2.48 10.58
CA MET A 63 8.00 -1.83 11.79
C MET A 63 8.08 -0.30 11.64
N ILE A 64 8.40 0.18 10.44
CA ILE A 64 8.61 1.60 10.16
C ILE A 64 7.29 2.32 9.87
N VAL A 65 6.29 1.63 9.31
CA VAL A 65 5.02 2.23 8.85
C VAL A 65 4.28 2.99 9.95
N VAL A 66 4.02 2.35 11.10
CA VAL A 66 3.19 2.97 12.16
C VAL A 66 3.86 4.22 12.76
N PRO A 67 5.14 4.18 13.20
CA PRO A 67 5.80 5.36 13.73
C PRO A 67 5.89 6.52 12.72
N LEU A 68 6.20 6.22 11.46
CA LEU A 68 6.33 7.24 10.43
C LEU A 68 4.99 7.92 10.13
N ILE A 69 3.91 7.16 9.97
CA ILE A 69 2.59 7.72 9.67
C ILE A 69 2.13 8.64 10.79
N VAL A 70 2.18 8.16 12.03
CA VAL A 70 1.73 8.93 13.20
C VAL A 70 2.56 10.21 13.35
N ALA A 71 3.88 10.11 13.34
CA ALA A 71 4.75 11.27 13.46
C ALA A 71 4.58 12.26 12.30
N SER A 72 4.56 11.76 11.05
CA SER A 72 4.44 12.60 9.86
C SER A 72 3.11 13.35 9.81
N ILE A 73 2.00 12.69 10.16
CA ILE A 73 0.67 13.32 10.13
C ILE A 73 0.52 14.32 11.26
N ILE A 74 0.90 13.97 12.50
CA ILE A 74 0.84 14.91 13.63
C ILE A 74 1.65 16.17 13.31
N MET A 75 2.90 16.03 12.87
CA MET A 75 3.74 17.17 12.49
C MET A 75 3.16 17.93 11.30
N GLY A 76 2.64 17.23 10.29
CA GLY A 76 2.02 17.85 9.11
C GLY A 76 0.81 18.69 9.47
N VAL A 77 -0.12 18.14 10.25
CA VAL A 77 -1.34 18.84 10.68
C VAL A 77 -1.00 19.96 11.65
N ARG A 78 -0.09 19.75 12.62
CA ARG A 78 0.33 20.80 13.55
C ARG A 78 0.85 22.05 12.83
N ASN A 79 1.62 21.88 11.76
CA ASN A 79 2.15 23.01 10.98
C ASN A 79 1.07 23.75 10.17
N MET A 80 -0.09 23.14 9.94
CA MET A 80 -1.18 23.69 9.13
C MET A 80 -2.37 24.19 9.95
N ALA A 81 -2.64 23.56 11.11
CA ALA A 81 -3.68 23.95 12.05
C ALA A 81 -3.33 25.34 12.62
N GLY A 82 -4.23 26.31 12.42
CA GLY A 82 -3.98 27.74 12.63
C GLY A 82 -4.01 28.57 11.33
N ARG A 83 -3.92 27.94 10.16
CA ARG A 83 -4.25 28.60 8.89
C ARG A 83 -5.74 28.37 8.59
N GLU A 84 -6.49 29.44 8.29
CA GLU A 84 -7.92 29.41 7.94
C GLU A 84 -8.28 28.45 6.78
N ASN A 85 -7.27 27.94 6.07
CA ASN A 85 -7.42 27.12 4.88
C ASN A 85 -7.30 25.60 5.10
N PHE A 86 -7.00 25.09 6.30
CA PHE A 86 -6.78 23.64 6.53
C PHE A 86 -7.97 22.79 6.06
N GLY A 87 -9.19 23.12 6.52
CA GLY A 87 -10.40 22.39 6.12
C GLY A 87 -10.71 22.48 4.62
N ARG A 88 -10.41 23.63 3.98
CA ARG A 88 -10.58 23.80 2.53
C ARG A 88 -9.61 22.94 1.74
N VAL A 89 -8.36 22.82 2.19
CA VAL A 89 -7.36 21.95 1.57
C VAL A 89 -7.76 20.49 1.74
N GLY A 90 -8.15 20.07 2.95
CA GLY A 90 -8.63 18.71 3.21
C GLY A 90 -9.82 18.33 2.33
N GLY A 91 -10.85 19.18 2.26
CA GLY A 91 -12.02 18.94 1.40
C GLY A 91 -11.68 18.89 -0.09
N LYS A 92 -10.79 19.76 -0.57
CA LYS A 92 -10.30 19.71 -1.96
C LYS A 92 -9.54 18.42 -2.24
N THR A 93 -8.71 17.96 -1.30
CA THR A 93 -7.98 16.70 -1.42
C THR A 93 -8.93 15.50 -1.48
N VAL A 94 -9.93 15.43 -0.60
CA VAL A 94 -10.95 14.36 -0.63
C VAL A 94 -11.69 14.36 -1.97
N GLY A 95 -12.17 15.53 -2.41
CA GLY A 95 -12.85 15.67 -3.70
C GLY A 95 -11.96 15.27 -4.88
N PHE A 96 -10.68 15.65 -4.84
CA PHE A 96 -9.70 15.25 -5.85
C PHE A 96 -9.52 13.73 -5.89
N TYR A 97 -9.27 13.08 -4.75
CA TYR A 97 -9.07 11.63 -4.66
C TYR A 97 -10.31 10.83 -5.09
N VAL A 98 -11.51 11.27 -4.67
CA VAL A 98 -12.77 10.63 -5.10
C VAL A 98 -12.94 10.77 -6.61
N ALA A 99 -12.75 11.96 -7.18
CA ALA A 99 -12.87 12.18 -8.62
C ALA A 99 -11.85 11.35 -9.41
N THR A 100 -10.58 11.36 -9.01
CA THR A 100 -9.54 10.55 -9.68
C THR A 100 -9.76 9.05 -9.50
N GLY A 101 -10.27 8.62 -8.35
CA GLY A 101 -10.61 7.23 -8.08
C GLY A 101 -11.75 6.75 -8.97
N LEU A 102 -12.82 7.54 -9.10
CA LEU A 102 -13.92 7.27 -10.02
C LEU A 102 -13.43 7.20 -11.47
N LEU A 103 -12.59 8.16 -11.90
CA LEU A 103 -11.98 8.13 -13.23
C LEU A 103 -11.13 6.88 -13.46
N ALA A 104 -10.35 6.45 -12.46
CA ALA A 104 -9.56 5.23 -12.52
C ALA A 104 -10.43 3.98 -12.64
N VAL A 105 -11.52 3.88 -11.86
CA VAL A 105 -12.48 2.76 -11.92
C VAL A 105 -13.17 2.72 -13.28
N VAL A 106 -13.68 3.85 -13.77
CA VAL A 106 -14.31 3.94 -15.10
C VAL A 106 -13.32 3.52 -16.19
N THR A 107 -12.09 4.01 -16.14
CA THR A 107 -11.05 3.64 -17.09
C THR A 107 -10.75 2.15 -17.03
N GLY A 108 -10.58 1.59 -15.83
CA GLY A 108 -10.38 0.14 -15.61
C GLY A 108 -11.54 -0.69 -16.18
N LEU A 109 -12.78 -0.28 -15.94
CA LEU A 109 -13.97 -0.93 -16.49
C LEU A 109 -13.98 -0.86 -18.02
N VAL A 110 -13.65 0.28 -18.62
CA VAL A 110 -13.58 0.40 -20.08
C VAL A 110 -12.55 -0.58 -20.65
N PHE A 111 -11.34 -0.63 -20.08
CA PHE A 111 -10.31 -1.56 -20.55
C PHE A 111 -10.70 -3.03 -20.34
N VAL A 112 -11.26 -3.38 -19.19
CA VAL A 112 -11.73 -4.75 -18.91
C VAL A 112 -12.85 -5.15 -19.88
N ASN A 113 -13.81 -4.26 -20.17
CA ASN A 113 -14.90 -4.59 -21.09
C ASN A 113 -14.44 -4.64 -22.56
N VAL A 114 -13.45 -3.83 -22.96
CA VAL A 114 -12.92 -3.81 -24.34
C VAL A 114 -11.98 -4.98 -24.60
N ILE A 115 -11.02 -5.23 -23.71
CA ILE A 115 -10.02 -6.30 -23.86
C ILE A 115 -10.67 -7.65 -23.50
N ASN A 116 -11.70 -7.65 -22.65
CA ASN A 116 -12.36 -8.83 -22.09
C ASN A 116 -11.33 -9.89 -21.63
N PRO A 117 -10.42 -9.53 -20.70
CA PRO A 117 -9.42 -10.45 -20.21
C PRO A 117 -10.12 -11.59 -19.47
N GLY A 118 -10.08 -12.79 -20.05
CA GLY A 118 -10.77 -13.96 -19.50
C GLY A 118 -11.77 -14.64 -20.45
N GLY A 119 -12.00 -14.10 -21.66
CA GLY A 119 -12.74 -14.84 -22.68
C GLY A 119 -11.93 -16.01 -23.24
N GLY A 120 -12.22 -17.26 -22.83
CA GLY A 120 -11.63 -18.47 -23.39
C GLY A 120 -11.65 -19.70 -22.48
N GLU A 121 -11.19 -20.85 -22.99
CA GLU A 121 -11.07 -22.13 -22.26
C GLU A 121 -10.22 -22.03 -20.98
N ALA A 122 -9.30 -21.06 -20.91
CA ALA A 122 -8.45 -20.79 -19.75
C ALA A 122 -9.24 -20.39 -18.47
N VAL A 123 -10.39 -19.70 -18.61
CA VAL A 123 -11.25 -19.37 -17.46
C VAL A 123 -12.14 -20.55 -17.06
N LYS A 124 -12.55 -21.40 -18.01
CA LYS A 124 -13.24 -22.67 -17.69
C LYS A 124 -12.35 -23.59 -16.85
N ALA A 125 -11.06 -23.72 -17.20
CA ALA A 125 -10.10 -24.52 -16.44
C ALA A 125 -9.83 -23.97 -15.02
N LEU A 126 -9.89 -22.64 -14.85
CA LEU A 126 -9.83 -22.00 -13.52
C LEU A 126 -11.13 -22.19 -12.72
N SER A 127 -12.29 -22.12 -13.39
CA SER A 127 -13.60 -22.23 -12.76
C SER A 127 -13.88 -23.62 -12.18
N GLU A 128 -13.27 -24.69 -12.71
CA GLU A 128 -13.38 -26.05 -12.16
C GLU A 128 -12.61 -26.21 -10.83
N ASN A 129 -11.67 -25.31 -10.51
CA ASN A 129 -10.88 -25.32 -9.28
C ASN A 129 -11.18 -24.14 -8.35
N MET A 130 -12.18 -23.31 -8.68
CA MET A 130 -12.56 -22.17 -7.83
C MET A 130 -13.55 -22.61 -6.75
N PRO A 131 -13.37 -22.16 -5.49
CA PRO A 131 -14.41 -22.27 -4.47
C PRO A 131 -15.68 -21.56 -4.94
N ASP A 132 -16.83 -22.06 -4.48
CA ASP A 132 -18.16 -21.66 -4.93
C ASP A 132 -18.31 -20.13 -4.96
N VAL A 133 -18.54 -19.58 -6.16
CA VAL A 133 -18.64 -18.13 -6.41
C VAL A 133 -19.85 -17.53 -5.67
N SER A 134 -20.78 -18.39 -5.23
CA SER A 134 -21.92 -18.05 -4.37
C SER A 134 -21.50 -17.32 -3.08
N GLU A 135 -20.45 -17.77 -2.38
CA GLU A 135 -19.99 -17.15 -1.13
C GLU A 135 -19.40 -15.75 -1.37
N GLN A 136 -18.79 -15.53 -2.54
CA GLN A 136 -18.24 -14.22 -2.91
C GLN A 136 -19.34 -13.25 -3.37
N LEU A 137 -20.38 -13.75 -4.03
CA LEU A 137 -21.54 -12.95 -4.43
C LEU A 137 -22.34 -12.51 -3.21
N GLU A 138 -22.52 -13.35 -2.20
CA GLU A 138 -23.17 -12.98 -0.93
C GLU A 138 -22.43 -11.87 -0.17
N ARG A 139 -21.10 -11.77 -0.29
CA ARG A 139 -20.31 -10.66 0.30
C ARG A 139 -20.46 -9.33 -0.42
N VAL A 140 -21.06 -9.34 -1.61
CA VAL A 140 -21.29 -8.16 -2.46
C VAL A 140 -22.78 -7.78 -2.49
N GLU A 141 -23.68 -8.77 -2.49
CA GLU A 141 -25.12 -8.60 -2.31
C GLU A 141 -25.47 -8.18 -0.87
N GLY A 142 -25.44 -6.87 -0.62
CA GLY A 142 -25.79 -6.30 0.69
C GLY A 142 -24.96 -5.09 1.11
N ARG A 143 -23.96 -4.71 0.30
CA ARG A 143 -23.18 -3.50 0.51
C ARG A 143 -24.03 -2.27 0.18
N ASP A 144 -24.66 -1.71 1.20
CA ASP A 144 -25.53 -0.52 1.09
C ASP A 144 -24.88 0.67 1.83
N ALA A 145 -25.60 1.78 1.99
CA ALA A 145 -25.14 2.96 2.74
C ALA A 145 -24.63 2.65 4.17
N GLY A 146 -25.03 1.51 4.76
CA GLY A 146 -24.50 0.99 6.02
C GLY A 146 -22.98 0.74 6.01
N ASP A 147 -22.41 0.36 4.87
CA ASP A 147 -20.97 0.16 4.72
C ASP A 147 -20.18 1.47 4.89
N LEU A 148 -20.75 2.58 4.42
CA LEU A 148 -20.11 3.89 4.59
C LEU A 148 -20.09 4.30 6.06
N VAL A 149 -21.15 3.98 6.79
CA VAL A 149 -21.21 4.21 8.24
C VAL A 149 -20.18 3.32 8.95
N GLU A 150 -20.06 2.05 8.56
CA GLU A 150 -19.06 1.15 9.12
C GLU A 150 -17.62 1.63 8.88
N VAL A 151 -17.32 2.13 7.66
CA VAL A 151 -16.02 2.73 7.34
C VAL A 151 -15.73 3.95 8.22
N ILE A 152 -16.73 4.82 8.46
CA ILE A 152 -16.58 5.96 9.36
C ILE A 152 -16.39 5.49 10.81
N SER A 153 -17.13 4.47 11.26
CA SER A 153 -16.97 3.91 12.60
C SER A 153 -15.57 3.31 12.80
N ARG A 154 -15.00 2.64 11.79
CA ARG A 154 -13.60 2.16 11.82
C ARG A 154 -12.56 3.28 11.86
N ALA A 155 -12.91 4.49 11.46
CA ALA A 155 -12.01 5.62 11.59
C ALA A 155 -11.82 6.07 13.05
N ILE A 156 -12.77 5.76 13.94
CA ILE A 156 -12.72 6.15 15.35
C ILE A 156 -12.41 4.90 16.20
N PRO A 157 -11.15 4.65 16.58
CA PRO A 157 -10.81 3.48 17.38
C PRO A 157 -11.24 3.64 18.84
N ASP A 158 -11.73 2.57 19.44
CA ASP A 158 -11.93 2.50 20.90
C ASP A 158 -10.59 2.60 21.66
N ASN A 159 -9.49 2.12 21.06
CA ASN A 159 -8.14 2.17 21.61
C ASN A 159 -7.07 2.33 20.51
N VAL A 160 -6.35 3.45 20.56
CA VAL A 160 -5.29 3.81 19.60
C VAL A 160 -4.09 2.85 19.64
N PHE A 161 -3.74 2.34 20.82
CA PHE A 161 -2.63 1.39 20.95
C PHE A 161 -2.98 0.03 20.36
N ALA A 162 -4.23 -0.41 20.54
CA ALA A 162 -4.71 -1.63 19.89
C ALA A 162 -4.67 -1.48 18.36
N ALA A 163 -5.17 -0.35 17.84
CA ALA A 163 -5.10 0.01 16.41
C ALA A 163 -3.65 0.02 15.87
N ALA A 164 -2.68 0.49 16.67
CA ALA A 164 -1.27 0.48 16.32
C ALA A 164 -0.69 -0.94 16.18
N VAL A 165 -1.09 -1.86 17.07
CA VAL A 165 -0.62 -3.26 17.05
C VAL A 165 -1.16 -4.00 15.84
N ILE A 166 -2.45 -3.80 15.50
CA ILE A 166 -3.09 -4.44 14.34
C ILE A 166 -2.85 -3.70 13.01
N MET A 167 -2.07 -2.61 13.03
CA MET A 167 -1.80 -1.74 11.88
C MET A 167 -3.09 -1.20 11.21
N GLU A 168 -4.09 -0.81 12.00
CA GLU A 168 -5.32 -0.20 11.49
C GLU A 168 -5.05 1.25 11.07
N LEU A 169 -4.59 1.42 9.82
CA LEU A 169 -4.10 2.69 9.30
C LEU A 169 -5.16 3.80 9.32
N LEU A 170 -6.42 3.47 9.01
CA LEU A 170 -7.51 4.46 8.98
C LEU A 170 -7.70 5.12 10.35
N ALA A 171 -7.78 4.29 11.40
CA ALA A 171 -7.89 4.73 12.78
C ALA A 171 -6.67 5.55 13.23
N LEU A 172 -5.46 5.10 12.89
CA LEU A 172 -4.22 5.82 13.21
C LEU A 172 -4.14 7.18 12.53
N ILE A 173 -4.53 7.26 11.25
CA ILE A 173 -4.58 8.51 10.48
C ILE A 173 -5.58 9.47 11.11
N PHE A 174 -6.81 9.00 11.40
CA PHE A 174 -7.84 9.83 12.00
C PHE A 174 -7.41 10.38 13.36
N PHE A 175 -6.94 9.51 14.26
CA PHE A 175 -6.39 9.91 15.54
C PHE A 175 -5.25 10.93 15.38
N SER A 176 -4.29 10.68 14.48
CA SER A 176 -3.14 11.56 14.27
C SER A 176 -3.54 12.93 13.74
N VAL A 177 -4.56 13.01 12.87
CA VAL A 177 -5.10 14.28 12.39
C VAL A 177 -5.76 15.06 13.52
N VAL A 178 -6.66 14.42 14.28
CA VAL A 178 -7.37 15.07 15.39
C VAL A 178 -6.38 15.52 16.47
N PHE A 179 -5.46 14.64 16.86
CA PHE A 179 -4.44 14.94 17.86
C PHE A 179 -3.48 16.05 17.39
N GLY A 180 -3.03 16.00 16.15
CA GLY A 180 -2.19 17.05 15.55
C GLY A 180 -2.90 18.41 15.46
N TYR A 181 -4.21 18.42 15.23
CA TYR A 181 -5.02 19.64 15.21
C TYR A 181 -5.12 20.30 16.59
N PHE A 182 -5.36 19.53 17.65
CA PHE A 182 -5.43 20.05 19.03
C PHE A 182 -4.07 20.40 19.63
N MET A 183 -2.98 19.84 19.09
CA MET A 183 -1.60 20.16 19.51
C MET A 183 -1.09 21.49 18.93
N ALA A 184 -1.67 21.96 17.83
CA ALA A 184 -1.29 23.20 17.15
C ALA A 184 -1.72 24.45 17.91
#